data_AF-A0A938TPN5-F1
#
_entry.id   AF-A0A938TPN5-F1
#
_cell.length_a   1.000
_cell.length_b   1.000
_cell.length_c   1.000
_cell.angle_alpha   90.00
_cell.angle_beta   90.00
_cell.angle_gamma   90.00
#
_symmetry.space_group_name_H-M   'P 1'
#
loop_
_entity.id
_entity.type
_entity.pdbx_description
1 polymer ?
#
loop_
_entity_poly.entity_id
_entity_poly.type
_entity_poly.pdbx_seq_one_letter_code
_entity_poly.pdbx_strand_id
1 'polypeptide(L)' 'MNIHKRTRLTLLDRQEIWRLYQTRTWKVTQLAERFRVSRPTLYEVLKRARLQEFAPPRDSTN' A
#
# COMPACT_ATOMS: atom_id res chain seq x y z
N MET A 1 22.22 -5.13 -12.53
CA MET A 1 21.54 -3.84 -12.80
C MET A 1 20.08 -4.12 -13.11
N ASN A 2 19.19 -3.49 -12.34
CA ASN A 2 17.73 -3.47 -12.38
C ASN A 2 17.01 -4.13 -13.57
N ILE A 3 16.44 -5.31 -13.31
CA ILE A 3 15.10 -5.62 -13.83
C ILE A 3 14.30 -6.16 -12.65
N HIS A 4 13.88 -5.27 -11.74
CA HIS A 4 12.74 -5.59 -10.91
C HIS A 4 11.57 -5.77 -11.88
N LYS A 5 11.24 -7.03 -12.17
CA LYS A 5 9.94 -7.42 -12.72
C LYS A 5 8.93 -6.72 -11.84
N ARG A 6 8.38 -5.59 -12.32
CA ARG A 6 7.26 -4.92 -11.68
C ARG A 6 6.13 -5.94 -11.73
N THR A 7 6.02 -6.76 -10.68
CA THR A 7 4.73 -7.22 -10.20
C THR A 7 3.99 -5.91 -9.97
N ARG A 8 3.24 -5.49 -11.00
CA ARG A 8 2.61 -4.17 -11.05
C ARG A 8 1.51 -4.22 -10.00
N LEU A 9 1.86 -3.91 -8.75
CA LEU A 9 0.88 -3.62 -7.73
C LEU A 9 0.06 -2.46 -8.30
N THR A 10 -1.17 -2.76 -8.69
CA THR A 10 -2.03 -1.79 -9.35
C THR A 10 -2.34 -0.68 -8.37
N LEU A 11 -2.79 0.47 -8.87
CA LEU A 11 -3.21 1.56 -8.01
C LEU A 11 -4.33 1.09 -7.05
N LEU A 12 -5.23 0.24 -7.55
CA LEU A 12 -6.31 -0.38 -6.77
C LEU A 12 -5.76 -1.27 -5.66
N ASP A 13 -4.78 -2.13 -5.95
CA ASP A 13 -4.15 -2.98 -4.92
C ASP A 13 -3.51 -2.15 -3.80
N ARG A 14 -2.88 -1.01 -4.14
CA ARG A 14 -2.26 -0.12 -3.14
C ARG A 14 -3.31 0.51 -2.23
N GLN A 15 -4.45 0.94 -2.81
CA GLN A 15 -5.57 1.48 -2.05
C GLN A 15 -6.23 0.40 -1.18
N GLU A 16 -6.39 -0.82 -1.70
CA GLU A 16 -6.91 -1.98 -0.97
C GLU A 16 -6.02 -2.32 0.23
N ILE A 17 -4.69 -2.40 0.04
CA ILE A 17 -3.70 -2.62 1.11
C ILE A 17 -3.83 -1.54 2.18
N TRP A 18 -3.94 -0.27 1.78
CA TRP A 18 -4.09 0.83 2.73
C TRP A 18 -5.39 0.74 3.52
N ARG A 19 -6.51 0.47 2.85
CA ARG A 19 -7.82 0.27 3.48
C ARG A 19 -7.79 -0.88 4.48
N LEU A 20 -7.24 -2.04 4.09
CA LEU A 20 -7.10 -3.21 4.95
C LEU A 20 -6.17 -2.93 6.14
N TYR A 21 -5.07 -2.19 5.93
CA TYR A 21 -4.18 -1.78 7.01
C TYR A 21 -4.88 -0.86 8.03
N GLN A 22 -5.74 0.06 7.57
CA GLN A 22 -6.51 0.94 8.44
C GLN A 22 -7.50 0.20 9.35
N THR A 23 -8.04 -0.94 8.91
CA THR A 23 -8.93 -1.76 9.75
C THR A 23 -8.23 -2.35 10.99
N ARG A 24 -6.89 -2.33 11.03
CA ARG A 24 -6.03 -2.94 12.07
C ARG A 24 -6.25 -4.43 12.34
N THR A 25 -7.10 -5.09 11.56
CA THR A 25 -7.37 -6.53 11.63
C THR A 25 -6.29 -7.34 10.92
N TRP A 26 -5.57 -6.74 9.96
CA TRP A 26 -4.62 -7.43 9.09
C TRP A 26 -3.17 -7.13 9.45
N LYS A 27 -2.36 -8.18 9.59
CA LYS A 27 -0.91 -8.05 9.76
C LYS A 27 -0.22 -7.81 8.41
N VAL A 28 0.88 -7.06 8.44
CA VAL A 28 1.76 -6.78 7.27
C VAL A 28 2.21 -8.06 6.57
N THR A 29 2.49 -9.13 7.32
CA THR A 29 2.87 -10.43 6.75
C THR A 29 1.75 -11.06 5.94
N GLN A 30 0.53 -11.06 6.48
CA GLN A 30 -0.65 -11.60 5.79
C GLN A 30 -0.98 -10.80 4.52
N LEU A 31 -0.82 -9.48 4.57
CA LEU A 31 -0.99 -8.62 3.40
C LEU A 31 0.09 -8.93 2.34
N ALA A 32 1.34 -9.11 2.74
CA ALA A 32 2.42 -9.46 1.82
C ALA A 32 2.15 -10.79 1.09
N GLU A 33 1.66 -11.79 1.81
CA GLU A 33 1.27 -13.09 1.23
C GLU A 33 0.06 -12.96 0.30
N ARG A 34 -0.99 -12.25 0.73
CA ARG A 34 -2.23 -12.05 -0.03
C ARG A 34 -2.00 -11.35 -1.36
N PHE A 35 -1.17 -10.31 -1.37
CA PHE A 35 -0.83 -9.53 -2.56
C PHE A 35 0.40 -10.06 -3.31
N ARG A 36 0.97 -11.20 -2.86
CA ARG A 36 2.17 -11.83 -3.44
C ARG A 36 3.32 -10.85 -3.62
N VAL A 37 3.55 -10.01 -2.62
CA VAL A 37 4.60 -9.00 -2.63
C VAL A 37 5.56 -9.17 -1.47
N SER A 38 6.79 -8.73 -1.70
CA SER A 38 7.80 -8.71 -0.67
C SER A 38 7.41 -7.70 0.42
N ARG A 39 7.69 -8.05 1.67
CA ARG A 39 7.49 -7.16 2.83
C ARG A 39 8.08 -5.75 2.65
N PRO A 40 9.30 -5.58 2.08
CA PRO A 40 9.85 -4.25 1.79
C PRO A 40 8.96 -3.41 0.87
N THR A 41 8.41 -4.02 -0.19
CA THR A 41 7.48 -3.35 -1.10
C THR A 41 6.22 -2.92 -0.38
N LEU A 42 5.69 -3.74 0.53
CA LEU A 42 4.51 -3.39 1.31
C LEU A 42 4.79 -2.23 2.28
N TYR A 43 5.95 -2.21 2.94
CA TYR A 43 6.37 -1.07 3.77
C TYR A 43 6.49 0.21 2.96
N GLU A 44 7.02 0.14 1.73
CA GLU A 44 7.12 1.29 0.86
C GLU A 44 5.74 1.78 0.40
N VAL A 45 4.82 0.88 0.06
CA VAL A 45 3.42 1.22 -0.25
C VAL A 45 2.73 1.87 0.95
N LEU A 46 2.89 1.33 2.15
CA LEU A 46 2.32 1.89 3.37
C LEU A 46 2.93 3.27 3.70
N LYS A 47 4.24 3.45 3.47
CA LYS A 47 4.92 4.74 3.65
C LYS A 47 4.33 5.79 2.69
N ARG A 48 4.18 5.44 1.41
CA ARG A 48 3.57 6.30 0.37
C ARG A 48 2.09 6.59 0.64
N ALA A 49 1.34 5.58 1.08
CA ALA A 49 -0.07 5.74 1.45
C ALA A 49 -0.26 6.63 2.67
N ARG A 50 0.64 6.56 3.66
CA ARG A 50 0.66 7.47 4.82
C ARG A 50 0.94 8.92 4.41
N LEU A 51 1.73 9.13 3.36
CA LEU A 51 1.97 10.45 2.75
C LEU A 51 0.79 10.97 1.92
N GLN A 52 -0.35 10.26 1.92
CA GLN A 52 -1.56 10.60 1.17
C GLN A 52 -1.36 10.67 -0.36
N GLU A 53 -0.29 10.09 -0.92
CA GLU A 53 -0.06 10.08 -2.38
C GLU A 53 -1.19 9.41 -3.18
N PHE A 54 -2.07 8.64 -2.52
CA PHE A 54 -3.20 7.93 -3.15
C PHE A 54 -4.58 8.46 -2.73
N ALA A 55 -4.65 9.48 -1.89
CA ALA A 55 -5.90 10.09 -1.45
C ALA A 55 -6.04 11.49 -2.07
N PRO A 56 -7.26 11.94 -2.45
CA PRO A 56 -7.47 13.35 -2.69
C PRO A 56 -7.08 14.14 -1.43
N PRO A 57 -6.51 15.35 -1.57
CA PRO A 57 -6.13 16.16 -0.43
C PRO A 57 -7.34 16.31 0.48
N ARG A 58 -7.13 16.03 1.77
CA ARG A 58 -8.09 16.42 2.81
C ARG A 58 -8.02 17.94 2.95
N ASP A 59 -8.56 18.67 1.99
CA ASP A 59 -9.04 20.02 2.23
C ASP A 59 -10.27 19.89 3.13
N SER A 60 -10.08 20.13 4.42
CA SER A 60 -10.12 21.44 5.07
C SER A 60 -11.53 21.69 5.56
N THR A 61 -11.70 21.45 6.85
CA THR A 61 -12.76 22.04 7.65
C THR A 61 -12.71 23.56 7.47
N ASN A 62 -13.68 24.14 6.76
CA ASN A 62 -14.30 25.42 7.12
C ASN A 62 -15.67 25.54 6.46
#